data_AF-A0A2S1QG21-F1
#
_entry.id   AF-A0A2S1QG21-F1
#
_cell.length_a   1.000
_cell.length_b   1.000
_cell.length_c   1.000
_cell.angle_alpha   90.00
_cell.angle_beta   90.00
_cell.angle_gamma   90.00
#
_symmetry.space_group_name_H-M   'P 1'
#
loop_
_entity.id
_entity.type
_entity.pdbx_description
1 polymer ?
#
loop_
_entity_poly.entity_id
_entity_poly.type
_entity_poly.pdbx_seq_one_letter_code
_entity_poly.pdbx_strand_id
1 'polypeptide(L)'
;MSTDIPLHRPTPITSEKRRGTFERDTDVKRTIRLLEQGKEVLISAFYSDGLTLLKALKVHLDRTMPNDSFEEQRAHREAYHRMSNFIVIEVVNHALAVKKAPSIGWFEKLYPETEDFLLTFPQVQGLNSAWQWYKNGIVIPVLRNKVHPYYGTYFPTRFDHLKLFDNWLKRYEGSKKTAIDVGIGSGVLSLQMVQSGFQKVFGTDTNPNAIIGLKESMGDTKLSRKIELDYAPYFGKFNKPTELIVFNPPWLPSSQKLENIDEAMYYNEDLFPTFFTKAKDALLPDGKLVLIFSNLAKITHLIDTHPIEQELEKGGRFQLEKCLKKKVRKASEETKRDQHWREDEQVELWVLTHKDYVAPE
;
A
#
# COMPACT_ATOMS: atom_id res chain seq x y z
N MET A 1 -19.17 -18.24 -11.61
CA MET A 1 -17.88 -18.63 -12.20
C MET A 1 -16.81 -17.94 -11.37
N SER A 2 -15.99 -18.70 -10.62
CA SER A 2 -14.84 -18.13 -9.91
C SER A 2 -13.83 -17.74 -10.97
N THR A 3 -13.80 -16.48 -11.37
CA THR A 3 -12.64 -15.93 -12.06
C THR A 3 -11.54 -15.88 -11.01
N ASP A 4 -10.52 -16.73 -11.12
CA ASP A 4 -9.39 -16.72 -10.20
C ASP A 4 -8.79 -15.31 -10.18
N ILE A 5 -8.88 -14.66 -9.02
CA ILE A 5 -8.33 -13.33 -8.80
C ILE A 5 -6.80 -13.46 -8.96
N PRO A 6 -6.16 -12.69 -9.85
CA PRO A 6 -4.74 -12.87 -10.16
C PRO A 6 -3.89 -12.55 -8.93
N LEU A 7 -3.03 -13.46 -8.49
CA LEU A 7 -2.18 -13.22 -7.31
C LEU A 7 -0.97 -12.35 -7.67
N HIS A 8 -0.76 -11.23 -6.95
CA HIS A 8 0.44 -10.41 -7.10
C HIS A 8 1.61 -11.00 -6.29
N ARG A 9 2.71 -11.32 -6.98
CA ARG A 9 3.94 -11.88 -6.37
C ARG A 9 5.17 -11.52 -7.21
N PRO A 10 6.39 -11.50 -6.64
CA PRO A 10 7.62 -11.39 -7.43
C PRO A 10 7.70 -12.51 -8.48
N THR A 11 8.15 -12.19 -9.69
CA THR A 11 8.30 -13.21 -10.74
C THR A 11 9.52 -14.09 -10.46
N PRO A 12 9.37 -15.43 -10.39
CA PRO A 12 10.49 -16.35 -10.26
C PRO A 12 11.47 -16.22 -11.42
N ILE A 13 12.78 -16.27 -11.13
CA ILE A 13 13.84 -16.37 -12.12
C ILE A 13 14.15 -17.87 -12.29
N THR A 14 13.88 -18.42 -13.48
CA THR A 14 14.02 -19.86 -13.76
C THR A 14 15.18 -20.21 -14.69
N SER A 15 15.89 -19.22 -15.24
CA SER A 15 16.92 -19.50 -16.27
C SER A 15 18.20 -20.15 -15.72
N GLU A 16 18.78 -21.09 -16.47
CA GLU A 16 20.10 -21.71 -16.19
C GLU A 16 21.27 -20.83 -16.66
N LYS A 17 21.25 -19.53 -16.36
CA LYS A 17 22.41 -18.67 -16.68
C LYS A 17 23.61 -19.08 -15.83
N ARG A 18 24.80 -19.10 -16.43
CA ARG A 18 26.05 -19.15 -15.67
C ARG A 18 26.13 -17.88 -14.81
N ARG A 19 26.24 -18.06 -13.50
CA ARG A 19 26.29 -16.98 -12.51
C ARG A 19 27.65 -16.93 -11.84
N GLY A 20 28.08 -15.72 -11.49
CA GLY A 20 29.10 -15.59 -10.46
C GLY A 20 28.51 -16.02 -9.12
N THR A 21 29.32 -16.57 -8.22
CA THR A 21 28.91 -16.79 -6.82
C THR A 21 29.56 -15.74 -5.93
N PHE A 22 28.88 -15.41 -4.84
CA PHE A 22 29.43 -14.55 -3.79
C PHE A 22 29.28 -15.22 -2.42
N GLU A 23 30.40 -15.30 -1.72
CA GLU A 23 30.56 -15.74 -0.34
C GLU A 23 31.64 -14.88 0.34
N ARG A 24 31.81 -15.02 1.66
CA ARG A 24 32.65 -14.13 2.50
C ARG A 24 34.04 -13.80 1.93
N ASP A 25 34.71 -14.76 1.29
CA ASP A 25 36.09 -14.60 0.79
C ASP A 25 36.17 -14.22 -0.70
N THR A 26 35.02 -13.95 -1.34
CA THR A 26 34.97 -13.50 -2.73
C THR A 26 35.45 -12.06 -2.87
N ASP A 27 36.22 -11.75 -3.93
CA ASP A 27 36.63 -10.38 -4.24
C ASP A 27 35.40 -9.49 -4.54
N VAL A 28 35.09 -8.62 -3.58
CA VAL A 28 33.98 -7.66 -3.65
C VAL A 28 34.14 -6.71 -4.84
N LYS A 29 35.34 -6.21 -5.13
CA LYS A 29 35.56 -5.27 -6.24
C LYS A 29 35.34 -5.95 -7.59
N ARG A 30 35.73 -7.21 -7.72
CA ARG A 30 35.44 -8.02 -8.92
C ARG A 30 33.95 -8.27 -9.04
N THR A 31 33.28 -8.58 -7.94
CA THR A 31 31.82 -8.83 -7.90
C THR A 31 31.02 -7.60 -8.31
N ILE A 32 31.37 -6.41 -7.79
CA ILE A 32 30.73 -5.16 -8.18
C ILE A 32 30.88 -4.90 -9.70
N ARG A 33 32.07 -5.15 -10.27
CA ARG A 33 32.28 -5.05 -11.73
C ARG A 33 31.38 -6.00 -12.54
N LEU A 34 31.04 -7.18 -12.01
CA LEU A 34 30.06 -8.07 -12.64
C LEU A 34 28.66 -7.47 -12.62
N LEU A 35 28.24 -6.88 -11.49
CA LEU A 35 26.95 -6.21 -11.35
C LEU A 35 26.83 -5.00 -12.29
N GLU A 36 27.92 -4.23 -12.46
CA GLU A 36 27.98 -3.09 -13.41
C GLU A 36 27.78 -3.55 -14.87
N GLN A 37 28.28 -4.75 -15.20
CA GLN A 37 28.11 -5.39 -16.51
C GLN A 37 26.73 -6.06 -16.68
N GLY A 38 25.84 -5.98 -15.69
CA GLY A 38 24.53 -6.62 -15.72
C GLY A 38 24.56 -8.14 -15.55
N LYS A 39 25.62 -8.69 -14.95
CA LYS A 39 25.75 -10.12 -14.69
C LYS A 39 25.19 -10.47 -13.32
N GLU A 40 24.38 -11.53 -13.29
CA GLU A 40 23.81 -12.07 -12.05
C GLU A 40 24.89 -12.67 -11.14
N VAL A 41 24.75 -12.43 -9.84
CA VAL A 41 25.60 -12.97 -8.78
C VAL A 41 24.74 -13.71 -7.76
N LEU A 42 25.02 -15.00 -7.57
CA LEU A 42 24.31 -15.87 -6.64
C LEU A 42 24.93 -15.82 -5.24
N ILE A 43 24.12 -15.51 -4.24
CA ILE A 43 24.47 -15.71 -2.83
C ILE A 43 24.34 -17.19 -2.50
N SER A 44 25.45 -17.84 -2.13
CA SER A 44 25.52 -19.33 -2.07
C SER A 44 25.86 -19.93 -0.70
N ALA A 45 26.39 -19.14 0.26
CA ALA A 45 26.86 -19.67 1.54
C ALA A 45 25.98 -19.23 2.72
N PHE A 46 25.93 -17.93 3.04
CA PHE A 46 25.13 -17.39 4.15
C PHE A 46 24.20 -16.28 3.70
N TYR A 47 23.04 -16.16 4.35
CA TYR A 47 22.12 -15.04 4.10
C TYR A 47 22.79 -13.66 4.35
N SER A 48 23.70 -13.59 5.32
CA SER A 48 24.47 -12.38 5.61
C SER A 48 25.38 -11.92 4.48
N ASP A 49 25.75 -12.80 3.55
CA ASP A 49 26.64 -12.44 2.43
C ASP A 49 25.92 -11.51 1.45
N GLY A 50 24.62 -11.73 1.22
CA GLY A 50 23.78 -10.80 0.44
C GLY A 50 23.65 -9.43 1.08
N LEU A 51 23.52 -9.37 2.42
CA LEU A 51 23.52 -8.10 3.17
C LEU A 51 24.86 -7.36 3.02
N THR A 52 25.97 -8.09 3.10
CA THR A 52 27.31 -7.55 2.91
C THR A 52 27.49 -6.99 1.49
N LEU A 53 27.07 -7.74 0.47
CA LEU A 53 27.20 -7.31 -0.93
C LEU A 53 26.34 -6.09 -1.25
N LEU A 54 25.10 -6.03 -0.75
CA LEU A 54 24.26 -4.83 -0.88
C LEU A 54 24.88 -3.60 -0.22
N LYS A 55 25.44 -3.77 0.98
CA LYS A 55 26.15 -2.68 1.67
C LYS A 55 27.36 -2.22 0.88
N ALA A 56 28.15 -3.15 0.34
CA ALA A 56 29.33 -2.84 -0.47
C ALA A 56 28.95 -2.13 -1.78
N LEU A 57 27.88 -2.58 -2.44
CA LEU A 57 27.33 -1.94 -3.63
C LEU A 57 26.92 -0.50 -3.33
N LYS A 58 26.20 -0.27 -2.22
CA LYS A 58 25.82 1.08 -1.80
C LYS A 58 27.05 1.97 -1.60
N VAL A 59 28.04 1.51 -0.83
CA VAL A 59 29.29 2.26 -0.57
C VAL A 59 30.05 2.56 -1.86
N HIS A 60 30.02 1.65 -2.83
CA HIS A 60 30.62 1.89 -4.14
C HIS A 60 29.91 3.02 -4.89
N LEU A 61 28.59 2.96 -5.00
CA LEU A 61 27.80 4.01 -5.67
C LEU A 61 27.91 5.36 -4.97
N ASP A 62 27.88 5.40 -3.64
CA ASP A 62 28.07 6.61 -2.83
C ASP A 62 29.44 7.28 -3.13
N ARG A 63 30.44 6.51 -3.58
CA ARG A 63 31.78 7.03 -3.94
C ARG A 63 31.92 7.37 -5.43
N THR A 64 31.21 6.67 -6.31
CA THR A 64 31.40 6.79 -7.77
C THR A 64 30.37 7.66 -8.46
N MET A 65 29.26 7.97 -7.80
CA MET A 65 28.19 8.80 -8.36
C MET A 65 27.97 10.04 -7.50
N PRO A 66 27.73 11.21 -8.11
CA PRO A 66 27.25 12.37 -7.37
C PRO A 66 25.86 12.10 -6.80
N ASN A 67 25.52 12.76 -5.71
CA ASN A 67 24.28 12.50 -4.95
C ASN A 67 23.76 13.76 -4.22
N ASP A 68 24.13 14.95 -4.71
CA ASP A 68 23.85 16.21 -4.04
C ASP A 68 22.54 16.83 -4.55
N SER A 69 22.33 16.83 -5.87
CA SER A 69 21.09 17.33 -6.48
C SER A 69 19.95 16.31 -6.48
N PHE A 70 18.71 16.76 -6.73
CA PHE A 70 17.55 15.86 -6.81
C PHE A 70 17.67 14.86 -7.97
N GLU A 71 18.13 15.32 -9.14
CA GLU A 71 18.39 14.49 -10.32
C GLU A 71 19.47 13.45 -10.05
N GLU A 72 20.55 13.85 -9.37
CA GLU A 72 21.65 12.97 -8.99
C GLU A 72 21.20 11.89 -7.99
N GLN A 73 20.44 12.29 -6.97
CA GLN A 73 19.84 11.34 -6.02
C GLN A 73 18.90 10.36 -6.70
N ARG A 74 18.16 10.80 -7.73
CA ARG A 74 17.30 9.93 -8.53
C ARG A 74 18.14 8.93 -9.32
N ALA A 75 19.14 9.38 -10.05
CA ALA A 75 20.04 8.52 -10.82
C ALA A 75 20.78 7.51 -9.91
N HIS A 76 21.21 7.93 -8.73
CA HIS A 76 21.82 7.06 -7.72
C HIS A 76 20.85 5.96 -7.25
N ARG A 77 19.59 6.31 -6.96
CA ARG A 77 18.54 5.34 -6.58
C ARG A 77 18.26 4.34 -7.70
N GLU A 78 18.16 4.81 -8.93
CA GLU A 78 17.93 3.97 -10.11
C GLU A 78 19.11 3.01 -10.35
N ALA A 79 20.35 3.50 -10.22
CA ALA A 79 21.55 2.67 -10.32
C ALA A 79 21.60 1.59 -9.24
N TYR A 80 21.35 1.95 -7.98
CA TYR A 80 21.30 0.99 -6.87
C TYR A 80 20.19 -0.04 -7.07
N HIS A 81 18.98 0.40 -7.45
CA HIS A 81 17.86 -0.48 -7.73
C HIS A 81 18.20 -1.49 -8.83
N ARG A 82 18.72 -1.02 -9.98
CA ARG A 82 19.10 -1.88 -11.10
C ARG A 82 20.18 -2.88 -10.70
N MET A 83 21.27 -2.43 -10.08
CA MET A 83 22.41 -3.29 -9.77
C MET A 83 22.12 -4.29 -8.65
N SER A 84 21.37 -3.88 -7.63
CA SER A 84 20.99 -4.78 -6.53
C SER A 84 20.06 -5.91 -6.98
N ASN A 85 19.28 -5.70 -8.05
CA ASN A 85 18.43 -6.73 -8.65
C ASN A 85 19.20 -7.76 -9.50
N PHE A 86 20.52 -7.60 -9.70
CA PHE A 86 21.38 -8.68 -10.22
C PHE A 86 21.93 -9.60 -9.12
N ILE A 87 21.75 -9.25 -7.85
CA ILE A 87 22.09 -10.13 -6.73
C ILE A 87 20.91 -11.06 -6.52
N VAL A 88 21.12 -12.36 -6.72
CA VAL A 88 20.07 -13.38 -6.65
C VAL A 88 20.35 -14.39 -5.55
N ILE A 89 19.27 -15.03 -5.08
CA ILE A 89 19.33 -16.07 -4.06
C ILE A 89 18.33 -17.17 -4.42
N GLU A 90 18.73 -18.40 -4.16
CA GLU A 90 17.94 -19.59 -4.48
C GLU A 90 16.97 -19.94 -3.35
N VAL A 91 15.77 -20.32 -3.75
CA VAL A 91 14.73 -20.92 -2.93
C VAL A 91 14.59 -22.37 -3.40
N VAL A 92 14.72 -23.32 -2.49
CA VAL A 92 14.57 -24.76 -2.73
C VAL A 92 13.60 -25.32 -1.71
N ASN A 93 12.60 -26.09 -2.14
CA ASN A 93 11.51 -26.57 -1.28
C ASN A 93 10.90 -25.44 -0.44
N HIS A 94 10.62 -24.28 -1.07
CA HIS A 94 10.11 -23.07 -0.41
C HIS A 94 10.98 -22.51 0.74
N ALA A 95 12.26 -22.85 0.80
CA ALA A 95 13.20 -22.33 1.78
C ALA A 95 14.45 -21.74 1.11
N LEU A 96 15.03 -20.70 1.70
CA LEU A 96 16.27 -20.12 1.16
C LEU A 96 17.43 -21.12 1.29
N ALA A 97 18.10 -21.42 0.18
CA ALA A 97 19.18 -22.41 0.09
C ALA A 97 20.54 -21.86 0.59
N VAL A 98 20.54 -21.16 1.73
CA VAL A 98 21.75 -20.62 2.37
C VAL A 98 21.68 -20.76 3.90
N LYS A 99 22.84 -20.75 4.56
CA LYS A 99 22.91 -20.87 6.03
C LYS A 99 22.41 -19.61 6.74
N LYS A 100 21.83 -19.82 7.93
CA LYS A 100 21.30 -18.76 8.82
C LYS A 100 20.27 -17.84 8.14
N ALA A 101 19.49 -18.39 7.21
CA ALA A 101 18.42 -17.67 6.54
C ALA A 101 17.16 -17.54 7.42
N PRO A 102 16.38 -16.46 7.29
CA PRO A 102 15.07 -16.37 7.91
C PRO A 102 14.09 -17.37 7.29
N SER A 103 13.11 -17.83 8.08
CA SER A 103 11.96 -18.58 7.57
C SER A 103 10.90 -17.61 7.04
N ILE A 104 10.52 -17.76 5.76
CA ILE A 104 9.60 -16.89 5.04
C ILE A 104 8.47 -17.74 4.46
N GLY A 105 7.30 -17.74 5.11
CA GLY A 105 6.15 -18.55 4.69
C GLY A 105 5.46 -18.04 3.43
N TRP A 106 5.86 -16.88 2.89
CA TRP A 106 5.36 -16.43 1.59
C TRP A 106 5.79 -17.32 0.44
N PHE A 107 6.90 -18.06 0.54
CA PHE A 107 7.32 -18.89 -0.58
C PHE A 107 6.29 -19.99 -0.88
N GLU A 108 5.84 -20.71 0.14
CA GLU A 108 4.78 -21.71 0.01
C GLU A 108 3.44 -21.08 -0.41
N LYS A 109 3.04 -19.99 0.25
CA LYS A 109 1.75 -19.32 -0.02
C LYS A 109 1.68 -18.69 -1.40
N LEU A 110 2.76 -18.04 -1.84
CA LEU A 110 2.79 -17.33 -3.11
C LEU A 110 3.21 -18.23 -4.26
N TYR A 111 3.89 -19.35 -4.05
CA TYR A 111 4.38 -20.23 -5.12
C TYR A 111 4.03 -21.71 -4.86
N PRO A 112 2.75 -22.07 -4.64
CA PRO A 112 2.38 -23.43 -4.21
C PRO A 112 2.78 -24.53 -5.22
N GLU A 113 2.92 -24.19 -6.50
CA GLU A 113 3.29 -25.13 -7.59
C GLU A 113 4.75 -24.99 -8.05
N THR A 114 5.55 -24.13 -7.39
CA THR A 114 6.94 -23.88 -7.77
C THR A 114 7.78 -23.88 -6.50
N GLU A 115 8.34 -25.04 -6.18
CA GLU A 115 9.13 -25.26 -4.96
C GLU A 115 10.54 -24.69 -5.08
N ASP A 116 11.10 -24.73 -6.28
CA ASP A 116 12.49 -24.36 -6.58
C ASP A 116 12.55 -23.21 -7.59
N PHE A 117 13.19 -22.10 -7.21
CA PHE A 117 13.32 -20.92 -8.04
C PHE A 117 14.37 -19.94 -7.50
N LEU A 118 14.73 -18.92 -8.28
CA LEU A 118 15.50 -17.79 -7.80
C LEU A 118 14.63 -16.53 -7.68
N LEU A 119 14.97 -15.69 -6.71
CA LEU A 119 14.51 -14.30 -6.62
C LEU A 119 15.71 -13.37 -6.45
N THR A 120 15.50 -12.08 -6.71
CA THR A 120 16.50 -11.08 -6.34
C THR A 120 16.58 -10.98 -4.82
N PHE A 121 17.77 -10.77 -4.28
CA PHE A 121 17.97 -10.63 -2.85
C PHE A 121 17.14 -9.48 -2.25
N PRO A 122 16.97 -8.31 -2.92
CA PRO A 122 16.02 -7.29 -2.48
C PRO A 122 14.56 -7.76 -2.40
N GLN A 123 14.08 -8.55 -3.37
CA GLN A 123 12.72 -9.12 -3.32
C GLN A 123 12.56 -10.04 -2.10
N VAL A 124 13.54 -10.87 -1.79
CA VAL A 124 13.55 -11.72 -0.59
C VAL A 124 13.53 -10.90 0.70
N GLN A 125 14.27 -9.79 0.77
CA GLN A 125 14.20 -8.89 1.93
C GLN A 125 12.79 -8.27 2.09
N GLY A 126 12.16 -7.89 0.98
CA GLY A 126 10.78 -7.39 0.96
C GLY A 126 9.78 -8.43 1.44
N LEU A 127 9.87 -9.66 0.92
CA LEU A 127 9.04 -10.79 1.34
C LEU A 127 9.24 -11.11 2.82
N ASN A 128 10.49 -11.18 3.31
CA ASN A 128 10.75 -11.42 4.73
C ASN A 128 10.09 -10.33 5.61
N SER A 129 10.23 -9.06 5.23
CA SER A 129 9.63 -7.95 5.98
C SER A 129 8.11 -8.06 6.01
N ALA A 130 7.47 -8.32 4.87
CA ALA A 130 6.03 -8.55 4.78
C ALA A 130 5.59 -9.77 5.61
N TRP A 131 6.40 -10.84 5.64
CA TRP A 131 6.09 -12.05 6.41
C TRP A 131 6.09 -11.77 7.91
N GLN A 132 7.03 -10.94 8.40
CA GLN A 132 7.02 -10.55 9.81
C GLN A 132 5.77 -9.74 10.17
N TRP A 133 5.29 -8.85 9.28
CA TRP A 133 4.04 -8.11 9.50
C TRP A 133 2.82 -9.03 9.52
N TYR A 134 2.72 -9.92 8.54
CA TYR A 134 1.62 -10.89 8.45
C TYR A 134 1.62 -11.86 9.64
N LYS A 135 2.77 -12.42 10.02
CA LYS A 135 2.88 -13.37 11.12
C LYS A 135 2.58 -12.73 12.48
N ASN A 136 3.15 -11.55 12.77
CA ASN A 136 3.05 -10.94 14.09
C ASN A 136 1.78 -10.09 14.27
N GLY A 137 1.22 -9.60 13.17
CA GLY A 137 0.11 -8.65 13.13
C GLY A 137 0.50 -7.25 13.60
N ILE A 138 -0.30 -6.27 13.21
CA ILE A 138 -0.10 -4.86 13.51
C ILE A 138 -1.19 -4.40 14.46
N VAL A 139 -0.77 -3.81 15.58
CA VAL A 139 -1.71 -3.17 16.51
C VAL A 139 -2.11 -1.81 15.96
N ILE A 140 -3.39 -1.64 15.68
CA ILE A 140 -3.96 -0.38 15.23
C ILE A 140 -4.79 0.21 16.38
N PRO A 141 -4.48 1.40 16.91
CA PRO A 141 -5.08 1.92 18.15
C PRO A 141 -6.61 2.04 18.18
N VAL A 142 -7.26 2.08 17.02
CA VAL A 142 -8.72 2.20 16.87
C VAL A 142 -9.43 0.86 16.64
N LEU A 143 -8.65 -0.23 16.56
CA LEU A 143 -9.16 -1.58 16.39
C LEU A 143 -8.90 -2.42 17.63
N ARG A 144 -9.77 -3.40 17.87
CA ARG A 144 -9.61 -4.33 18.99
C ARG A 144 -8.59 -5.44 18.70
N ASN A 145 -8.56 -5.89 17.44
CA ASN A 145 -7.71 -6.98 16.99
C ASN A 145 -6.55 -6.43 16.16
N LYS A 146 -5.47 -7.22 16.10
CA LYS A 146 -4.37 -6.94 15.16
C LYS A 146 -4.84 -7.13 13.72
N VAL A 147 -4.24 -6.37 12.82
CA VAL A 147 -4.39 -6.54 11.37
C VAL A 147 -3.18 -7.28 10.83
N HIS A 148 -3.43 -8.30 10.02
CA HIS A 148 -2.41 -9.16 9.43
C HIS A 148 -2.40 -8.93 7.91
N PRO A 149 -1.72 -7.88 7.42
CA PRO A 149 -1.78 -7.52 6.00
C PRO A 149 -1.13 -8.60 5.15
N TYR A 150 -1.79 -8.97 4.05
CA TYR A 150 -1.22 -9.90 3.08
C TYR A 150 -0.08 -9.23 2.30
N TYR A 151 0.79 -10.03 1.68
CA TYR A 151 1.88 -9.50 0.87
C TYR A 151 1.38 -8.50 -0.18
N GLY A 152 2.04 -7.35 -0.29
CA GLY A 152 1.70 -6.31 -1.28
C GLY A 152 0.43 -5.50 -0.99
N THR A 153 -0.28 -5.74 0.11
CA THR A 153 -1.47 -4.97 0.50
C THR A 153 -1.09 -3.69 1.26
N TYR A 154 -1.77 -2.58 0.99
CA TYR A 154 -1.61 -1.35 1.76
C TYR A 154 -2.10 -1.52 3.21
N PHE A 155 -1.28 -1.04 4.15
CA PHE A 155 -1.70 -0.87 5.54
C PHE A 155 -1.12 0.42 6.14
N PRO A 156 -1.89 1.11 6.99
CA PRO A 156 -1.45 2.36 7.59
C PRO A 156 -0.37 2.07 8.66
N THR A 157 0.75 2.77 8.56
CA THR A 157 1.80 2.81 9.60
C THR A 157 1.72 4.08 10.46
N ARG A 158 0.88 5.04 10.06
CA ARG A 158 0.48 6.22 10.83
C ARG A 158 -1.03 6.17 11.06
N PHE A 159 -1.48 6.61 12.23
CA PHE A 159 -2.86 6.34 12.66
C PHE A 159 -3.71 7.60 12.88
N ASP A 160 -3.19 8.79 12.59
CA ASP A 160 -3.92 10.04 12.88
C ASP A 160 -5.22 10.18 12.07
N HIS A 161 -5.20 9.80 10.79
CA HIS A 161 -6.38 9.77 9.93
C HIS A 161 -7.41 8.74 10.41
N LEU A 162 -6.96 7.56 10.85
CA LEU A 162 -7.84 6.53 11.42
C LEU A 162 -8.51 6.97 12.72
N LYS A 163 -7.78 7.68 13.59
CA LYS A 163 -8.34 8.28 14.82
C LYS A 163 -9.35 9.36 14.50
N LEU A 164 -9.11 10.15 13.45
CA LEU A 164 -10.05 11.17 12.99
C LEU A 164 -11.36 10.53 12.52
N PHE A 165 -11.26 9.47 11.70
CA PHE A 165 -12.39 8.68 11.24
C PHE A 165 -13.14 7.97 12.38
N ASP A 166 -12.41 7.34 13.31
CA ASP A 166 -12.99 6.70 14.50
C ASP A 166 -13.81 7.69 15.34
N ASN A 167 -13.27 8.88 15.57
CA ASN A 167 -13.94 9.93 16.31
C ASN A 167 -15.18 10.43 15.59
N TRP A 168 -15.15 10.53 14.27
CA TRP A 168 -16.32 10.92 13.49
C TRP A 168 -17.39 9.82 13.54
N LEU A 169 -17.03 8.54 13.33
CA LEU A 169 -17.95 7.39 13.38
C LEU A 169 -18.69 7.26 14.73
N LYS A 170 -18.02 7.60 15.85
CA LYS A 170 -18.64 7.62 17.19
C LYS A 170 -19.79 8.63 17.33
N ARG A 171 -19.81 9.65 16.47
CA ARG A 171 -20.86 10.70 16.42
C ARG A 171 -21.69 10.61 15.13
N TYR A 172 -21.56 9.51 14.38
CA TYR A 172 -22.33 9.33 13.17
C TYR A 172 -23.82 9.22 13.49
N GLU A 173 -24.62 10.04 12.80
CA GLU A 173 -26.07 10.04 12.84
C GLU A 173 -26.59 9.54 11.49
N GLY A 174 -27.56 8.64 11.53
CA GLY A 174 -28.12 7.99 10.34
C GLY A 174 -28.25 6.47 10.48
N SER A 175 -28.87 5.85 9.48
CA SER A 175 -28.99 4.40 9.39
C SER A 175 -27.62 3.74 9.18
N LYS A 176 -27.36 2.63 9.86
CA LYS A 176 -26.12 1.85 9.77
C LYS A 176 -26.34 0.48 9.12
N LYS A 177 -27.21 0.37 8.09
CA LYS A 177 -27.44 -0.93 7.43
C LYS A 177 -26.25 -1.31 6.56
N THR A 178 -25.80 -0.40 5.70
CA THR A 178 -24.75 -0.68 4.73
C THR A 178 -23.71 0.43 4.66
N ALA A 179 -22.48 0.06 4.33
CA ALA A 179 -21.44 1.00 3.91
C ALA A 179 -20.59 0.40 2.79
N ILE A 180 -19.92 1.25 2.02
CA ILE A 180 -18.94 0.85 1.00
C ILE A 180 -17.55 1.43 1.38
N ASP A 181 -16.52 0.59 1.36
CA ASP A 181 -15.11 0.93 1.56
C ASP A 181 -14.37 0.79 0.21
N VAL A 182 -14.03 1.92 -0.41
CA VAL A 182 -13.38 1.95 -1.73
C VAL A 182 -11.86 1.95 -1.53
N GLY A 183 -11.17 0.95 -2.10
CA GLY A 183 -9.74 0.75 -1.85
C GLY A 183 -9.49 0.18 -0.45
N ILE A 184 -10.19 -0.91 -0.12
CA ILE A 184 -10.27 -1.48 1.24
C ILE A 184 -8.91 -1.82 1.86
N GLY A 185 -7.90 -2.14 1.04
CA GLY A 185 -6.55 -2.48 1.48
C GLY A 185 -6.53 -3.59 2.53
N SER A 186 -5.94 -3.30 3.69
CA SER A 186 -5.89 -4.23 4.83
C SER A 186 -7.18 -4.27 5.67
N GLY A 187 -8.26 -3.61 5.24
CA GLY A 187 -9.60 -3.70 5.84
C GLY A 187 -9.82 -2.83 7.07
N VAL A 188 -8.90 -1.91 7.38
CA VAL A 188 -8.93 -1.11 8.62
C VAL A 188 -10.22 -0.29 8.74
N LEU A 189 -10.61 0.44 7.69
CA LEU A 189 -11.79 1.31 7.71
C LEU A 189 -13.08 0.47 7.79
N SER A 190 -13.15 -0.61 7.01
CA SER A 190 -14.22 -1.62 7.11
C SER A 190 -14.39 -2.18 8.52
N LEU A 191 -13.30 -2.52 9.21
CA LEU A 191 -13.35 -2.99 10.59
C LEU A 191 -13.83 -1.90 11.56
N GLN A 192 -13.44 -0.63 11.35
CA GLN A 192 -13.95 0.50 12.14
C GLN A 192 -15.47 0.69 11.95
N MET A 193 -15.97 0.57 10.72
CA MET A 193 -17.40 0.65 10.41
C MET A 193 -18.18 -0.50 11.08
N VAL A 194 -17.69 -1.74 10.97
CA VAL A 194 -18.28 -2.91 11.65
C VAL A 194 -18.27 -2.72 13.18
N GLN A 195 -17.18 -2.23 13.76
CA GLN A 195 -17.09 -1.91 15.19
C GLN A 195 -18.06 -0.80 15.61
N SER A 196 -18.35 0.14 14.71
CA SER A 196 -19.26 1.27 14.93
C SER A 196 -20.73 0.92 14.68
N GLY A 197 -21.04 -0.33 14.36
CA GLY A 197 -22.40 -0.86 14.29
C GLY A 197 -22.98 -1.02 12.88
N PHE A 198 -22.19 -0.83 11.82
CA PHE A 198 -22.66 -1.15 10.46
C PHE A 198 -22.95 -2.65 10.32
N GLN A 199 -24.12 -2.97 9.77
CA GLN A 199 -24.60 -4.35 9.65
C GLN A 199 -23.87 -5.09 8.53
N LYS A 200 -23.63 -4.41 7.41
CA LYS A 200 -22.89 -4.90 6.24
C LYS A 200 -21.94 -3.82 5.72
N VAL A 201 -20.73 -4.22 5.35
CA VAL A 201 -19.75 -3.38 4.65
C VAL A 201 -19.39 -4.10 3.36
N PHE A 202 -19.30 -3.34 2.27
CA PHE A 202 -18.88 -3.83 0.96
C PHE A 202 -17.52 -3.21 0.64
N GLY A 203 -16.50 -4.03 0.41
CA GLY A 203 -15.14 -3.59 0.16
C GLY A 203 -14.71 -3.87 -1.26
N THR A 204 -14.12 -2.87 -1.92
CA THR A 204 -13.55 -3.01 -3.26
C THR A 204 -12.06 -2.70 -3.26
N ASP A 205 -11.30 -3.39 -4.10
CA ASP A 205 -9.88 -3.07 -4.33
C ASP A 205 -9.44 -3.48 -5.74
N THR A 206 -8.52 -2.71 -6.31
CA THR A 206 -7.81 -3.06 -7.55
C THR A 206 -6.55 -3.87 -7.28
N ASN A 207 -6.14 -3.99 -6.02
CA ASN A 207 -5.09 -4.89 -5.58
C ASN A 207 -5.69 -6.27 -5.21
N PRO A 208 -5.42 -7.31 -6.00
CA PRO A 208 -5.98 -8.63 -5.75
C PRO A 208 -5.58 -9.22 -4.40
N ASN A 209 -4.37 -8.92 -3.92
CA ASN A 209 -3.86 -9.43 -2.66
C ASN A 209 -4.62 -8.88 -1.45
N ALA A 210 -5.19 -7.66 -1.54
CA ALA A 210 -6.08 -7.13 -0.51
C ALA A 210 -7.33 -8.01 -0.36
N ILE A 211 -7.93 -8.41 -1.49
CA ILE A 211 -9.13 -9.24 -1.52
C ILE A 211 -8.83 -10.68 -1.08
N ILE A 212 -7.78 -11.29 -1.63
CA ILE A 212 -7.33 -12.65 -1.26
C ILE A 212 -7.01 -12.70 0.24
N GLY A 213 -6.19 -11.75 0.70
CA GLY A 213 -5.74 -11.67 2.08
C GLY A 213 -6.85 -11.47 3.09
N LEU A 214 -7.80 -10.58 2.81
CA LEU A 214 -8.95 -10.37 3.69
C LEU A 214 -9.91 -11.56 3.69
N LYS A 215 -10.15 -12.21 2.54
CA LYS A 215 -10.95 -13.44 2.48
C LYS A 215 -10.31 -14.53 3.35
N GLU A 216 -9.00 -14.74 3.22
CA GLU A 216 -8.25 -15.71 4.03
C GLU A 216 -8.31 -15.37 5.52
N SER A 217 -8.04 -14.12 5.88
CA SER A 217 -8.03 -13.64 7.27
C SER A 217 -9.40 -13.75 7.95
N MET A 218 -10.49 -13.46 7.22
CA MET A 218 -11.83 -13.57 7.76
C MET A 218 -12.32 -15.02 7.86
N GLY A 219 -11.94 -15.90 6.94
CA GLY A 219 -12.39 -17.29 6.88
C GLY A 219 -13.90 -17.44 7.13
N ASP A 220 -14.27 -18.36 8.02
CA ASP A 220 -15.67 -18.60 8.41
C ASP A 220 -16.15 -17.78 9.62
N THR A 221 -15.40 -16.74 10.01
CA THR A 221 -15.76 -15.91 11.16
C THR A 221 -17.00 -15.06 10.90
N LYS A 222 -17.54 -14.41 11.95
CA LYS A 222 -18.65 -13.44 11.78
C LYS A 222 -18.28 -12.27 10.87
N LEU A 223 -16.99 -11.97 10.67
CA LEU A 223 -16.55 -10.90 9.78
C LEU A 223 -16.87 -11.21 8.31
N SER A 224 -16.74 -12.45 7.85
CA SER A 224 -17.05 -12.80 6.45
C SER A 224 -18.54 -12.67 6.11
N ARG A 225 -19.42 -12.70 7.12
CA ARG A 225 -20.85 -12.38 6.96
C ARG A 225 -21.10 -10.87 6.89
N LYS A 226 -20.28 -10.07 7.58
CA LYS A 226 -20.43 -8.62 7.69
C LYS A 226 -19.65 -7.83 6.64
N ILE A 227 -18.57 -8.37 6.07
CA ILE A 227 -17.76 -7.71 5.05
C ILE A 227 -17.81 -8.57 3.81
N GLU A 228 -18.34 -8.03 2.72
CA GLU A 228 -18.31 -8.66 1.40
C GLU A 228 -17.33 -7.94 0.50
N LEU A 229 -16.53 -8.71 -0.24
CA LEU A 229 -15.39 -8.20 -0.99
C LEU A 229 -15.59 -8.40 -2.49
N ASP A 230 -15.12 -7.44 -3.27
CA ASP A 230 -15.05 -7.54 -4.73
C ASP A 230 -13.70 -7.03 -5.24
N TYR A 231 -13.12 -7.78 -6.18
CA TYR A 231 -11.90 -7.38 -6.88
C TYR A 231 -12.30 -6.52 -8.07
N ALA A 232 -12.35 -5.20 -7.85
CA ALA A 232 -12.83 -4.24 -8.84
C ALA A 232 -12.43 -2.81 -8.45
N PRO A 233 -12.30 -1.90 -9.45
CA PRO A 233 -12.19 -0.49 -9.17
C PRO A 233 -13.52 0.10 -8.66
N TYR A 234 -13.41 1.18 -7.89
CA TYR A 234 -14.56 1.97 -7.41
C TYR A 234 -15.60 1.14 -6.64
N PHE A 235 -16.76 0.84 -7.24
CA PHE A 235 -17.90 0.21 -6.57
C PHE A 235 -18.11 -1.26 -6.98
N GLY A 236 -17.36 -1.76 -7.97
CA GLY A 236 -17.43 -3.15 -8.42
C GLY A 236 -18.85 -3.62 -8.73
N LYS A 237 -19.18 -4.84 -8.30
CA LYS A 237 -20.52 -5.44 -8.41
C LYS A 237 -21.56 -4.82 -7.47
N PHE A 238 -21.18 -3.94 -6.55
CA PHE A 238 -22.07 -3.38 -5.53
C PHE A 238 -22.85 -2.19 -6.12
N ASN A 239 -24.00 -2.49 -6.69
CA ASN A 239 -24.86 -1.55 -7.42
C ASN A 239 -26.04 -1.00 -6.62
N LYS A 240 -26.17 -1.35 -5.34
CA LYS A 240 -27.23 -0.84 -4.47
C LYS A 240 -26.74 0.40 -3.72
N PRO A 241 -27.51 1.50 -3.72
CA PRO A 241 -27.16 2.68 -2.94
C PRO A 241 -26.99 2.38 -1.44
N THR A 242 -26.06 3.07 -0.79
CA THR A 242 -25.67 2.83 0.60
C THR A 242 -25.75 4.09 1.47
N GLU A 243 -25.80 3.92 2.79
CA GLU A 243 -25.83 5.04 3.75
C GLU A 243 -24.48 5.74 3.92
N LEU A 244 -23.38 5.02 3.70
CA LEU A 244 -22.03 5.53 3.89
C LEU A 244 -21.08 5.01 2.82
N ILE A 245 -20.43 5.91 2.08
CA ILE A 245 -19.28 5.57 1.24
C ILE A 245 -18.04 6.16 1.91
N VAL A 246 -17.00 5.35 2.09
CA VAL A 246 -15.71 5.79 2.63
C VAL A 246 -14.64 5.56 1.58
N PHE A 247 -13.81 6.58 1.35
CA PHE A 247 -12.67 6.49 0.47
C PHE A 247 -11.44 7.14 1.13
N ASN A 248 -10.35 6.39 1.22
CA ASN A 248 -9.03 6.91 1.60
C ASN A 248 -8.11 6.85 0.36
N PRO A 249 -8.29 7.78 -0.59
CA PRO A 249 -7.55 7.75 -1.85
C PRO A 249 -6.03 7.87 -1.66
N PRO A 250 -5.27 7.47 -2.69
CA PRO A 250 -3.88 7.89 -2.83
C PRO A 250 -3.77 9.42 -2.79
N TRP A 251 -2.69 9.97 -2.23
CA TRP A 251 -2.59 11.40 -1.88
C TRP A 251 -1.56 12.20 -2.70
N LEU A 252 -0.84 11.57 -3.63
CA LEU A 252 0.10 12.25 -4.53
C LEU A 252 -0.36 12.14 -5.98
N PRO A 253 -0.24 13.19 -6.80
CA PRO A 253 -0.44 13.04 -8.25
C PRO A 253 0.71 12.19 -8.82
N SER A 254 0.38 11.28 -9.74
CA SER A 254 1.41 10.57 -10.49
C SER A 254 2.06 11.50 -11.52
N SER A 255 3.39 11.49 -11.61
CA SER A 255 4.13 12.16 -12.69
C SER A 255 4.45 11.23 -13.87
N GLN A 256 4.24 9.90 -13.75
CA GLN A 256 4.60 8.88 -14.76
C GLN A 256 3.65 7.64 -14.70
N LYS A 257 3.83 6.64 -15.58
CA LYS A 257 3.10 5.36 -15.49
C LYS A 257 3.48 4.62 -14.21
N LEU A 258 2.48 4.26 -13.40
CA LEU A 258 2.65 3.64 -12.09
C LEU A 258 3.08 2.17 -12.21
N GLU A 259 4.02 1.74 -11.37
CA GLU A 259 4.26 0.31 -11.08
C GLU A 259 3.39 -0.14 -9.89
N ASN A 260 3.10 -1.44 -9.77
CA ASN A 260 2.04 -2.02 -8.92
C ASN A 260 2.01 -1.62 -7.43
N ILE A 261 3.13 -1.22 -6.81
CA ILE A 261 3.16 -0.78 -5.39
C ILE A 261 2.85 0.72 -5.24
N ASP A 262 2.99 1.49 -6.32
CA ASP A 262 2.83 2.94 -6.32
C ASP A 262 1.36 3.38 -6.39
N GLU A 263 0.44 2.51 -6.79
CA GLU A 263 -0.99 2.83 -6.91
C GLU A 263 -1.67 3.18 -5.58
N ALA A 264 -1.12 2.76 -4.43
CA ALA A 264 -1.64 3.13 -3.12
C ALA A 264 -1.26 4.56 -2.68
N MET A 265 -0.24 5.15 -3.31
CA MET A 265 0.28 6.48 -2.95
C MET A 265 -0.02 7.53 -4.02
N TYR A 266 -0.08 7.10 -5.28
CA TYR A 266 -0.25 7.99 -6.42
C TYR A 266 -1.59 7.82 -7.12
N TYR A 267 -2.18 8.92 -7.60
CA TYR A 267 -3.40 8.94 -8.40
C TYR A 267 -3.19 9.59 -9.76
N ASN A 268 -3.99 9.18 -10.75
CA ASN A 268 -4.07 9.82 -12.07
C ASN A 268 -5.18 10.88 -12.10
N GLU A 269 -5.22 11.69 -13.17
CA GLU A 269 -6.19 12.78 -13.33
C GLU A 269 -7.66 12.30 -13.35
N ASP A 270 -7.91 11.06 -13.78
CA ASP A 270 -9.25 10.49 -13.91
C ASP A 270 -9.84 9.96 -12.60
N LEU A 271 -9.02 9.71 -11.58
CA LEU A 271 -9.44 9.03 -10.35
C LEU A 271 -10.62 9.75 -9.68
N PHE A 272 -10.44 11.04 -9.36
CA PHE A 272 -11.43 11.82 -8.62
C PHE A 272 -12.69 12.13 -9.45
N PRO A 273 -12.60 12.63 -10.71
CA PRO A 273 -13.79 12.86 -11.52
C PRO A 273 -14.64 11.61 -11.72
N THR A 274 -14.00 10.46 -11.98
CA THR A 274 -14.69 9.18 -12.14
C THR A 274 -15.30 8.70 -10.83
N PHE A 275 -14.54 8.80 -9.73
CA PHE A 275 -15.03 8.44 -8.40
C PHE A 275 -16.27 9.23 -8.02
N PHE A 276 -16.25 10.56 -8.10
CA PHE A 276 -17.39 11.40 -7.70
C PHE A 276 -18.63 11.17 -8.58
N THR A 277 -18.43 10.90 -9.88
CA THR A 277 -19.53 10.50 -10.76
C THR A 277 -20.21 9.24 -10.24
N LYS A 278 -19.44 8.18 -9.99
CA LYS A 278 -19.99 6.89 -9.53
C LYS A 278 -20.50 6.94 -8.09
N ALA A 279 -19.87 7.74 -7.23
CA ALA A 279 -20.30 7.93 -5.85
C ALA A 279 -21.68 8.58 -5.76
N LYS A 280 -22.01 9.46 -6.70
CA LYS A 280 -23.35 10.08 -6.78
C LYS A 280 -24.43 9.00 -6.95
N ASP A 281 -24.19 8.03 -7.83
CA ASP A 281 -25.17 6.97 -8.10
C ASP A 281 -25.24 5.93 -6.97
N ALA A 282 -24.11 5.70 -6.27
CA ALA A 282 -23.99 4.69 -5.22
C ALA A 282 -24.40 5.19 -3.81
N LEU A 283 -24.67 6.48 -3.64
CA LEU A 283 -25.01 7.05 -2.33
C LEU A 283 -26.53 7.27 -2.21
N LEU A 284 -27.12 6.84 -1.10
CA LEU A 284 -28.51 7.16 -0.79
C LEU A 284 -28.73 8.68 -0.69
N PRO A 285 -29.96 9.18 -0.91
CA PRO A 285 -30.26 10.61 -0.86
C PRO A 285 -29.81 11.31 0.44
N ASP A 286 -29.95 10.64 1.59
CA ASP A 286 -29.53 11.09 2.92
C ASP A 286 -28.16 10.53 3.37
N GLY A 287 -27.48 9.80 2.48
CA GLY A 287 -26.20 9.17 2.75
C GLY A 287 -25.05 10.16 2.90
N LYS A 288 -23.95 9.67 3.49
CA LYS A 288 -22.70 10.44 3.66
C LYS A 288 -21.59 9.86 2.79
N LEU A 289 -20.90 10.74 2.06
CA LEU A 289 -19.64 10.43 1.39
C LEU A 289 -18.49 10.96 2.23
N VAL A 290 -17.63 10.07 2.72
CA VAL A 290 -16.47 10.40 3.56
C VAL A 290 -15.19 10.18 2.79
N LEU A 291 -14.40 11.24 2.63
CA LEU A 291 -13.05 11.16 2.07
C LEU A 291 -12.01 11.47 3.13
N ILE A 292 -10.99 10.63 3.22
CA ILE A 292 -9.82 10.83 4.07
C ILE A 292 -8.66 11.24 3.19
N PHE A 293 -8.04 12.40 3.47
CA PHE A 293 -7.00 12.95 2.60
C PHE A 293 -5.87 13.64 3.37
N SER A 294 -4.83 14.04 2.65
CA SER A 294 -3.72 14.82 3.20
C SER A 294 -3.49 16.08 2.37
N ASN A 295 -3.21 17.19 3.06
CA ASN A 295 -2.79 18.43 2.40
C ASN A 295 -1.33 18.38 1.88
N LEU A 296 -0.63 17.24 2.02
CA LEU A 296 0.78 17.09 1.71
C LEU A 296 1.12 17.58 0.29
N ALA A 297 0.37 17.14 -0.73
CA ALA A 297 0.63 17.53 -2.11
C ALA A 297 0.50 19.06 -2.33
N LYS A 298 -0.37 19.73 -1.58
CA LYS A 298 -0.57 21.19 -1.66
C LYS A 298 0.59 21.94 -0.99
N ILE A 299 1.00 21.52 0.21
CA ILE A 299 2.12 22.16 0.93
C ILE A 299 3.49 21.89 0.28
N THR A 300 3.61 20.83 -0.51
CA THR A 300 4.80 20.55 -1.32
C THR A 300 4.70 21.08 -2.75
N HIS A 301 3.67 21.87 -3.07
CA HIS A 301 3.44 22.47 -4.40
C HIS A 301 3.39 21.46 -5.56
N LEU A 302 2.98 20.22 -5.29
CA LEU A 302 2.77 19.18 -6.32
C LEU A 302 1.41 19.32 -7.01
N ILE A 303 0.46 19.98 -6.34
CA ILE A 303 -0.85 20.33 -6.90
C ILE A 303 -1.16 21.79 -6.56
N ASP A 304 -1.79 22.48 -7.51
CA ASP A 304 -2.33 23.82 -7.27
C ASP A 304 -3.72 23.74 -6.64
N THR A 305 -4.54 22.78 -7.09
CA THR A 305 -5.93 22.63 -6.66
C THR A 305 -6.14 21.30 -5.96
N HIS A 306 -6.79 21.35 -4.80
CA HIS A 306 -7.15 20.16 -4.06
C HIS A 306 -8.33 19.44 -4.74
N PRO A 307 -8.26 18.12 -5.02
CA PRO A 307 -9.27 17.44 -5.84
C PRO A 307 -10.68 17.46 -5.22
N ILE A 308 -10.78 17.45 -3.89
CA ILE A 308 -12.07 17.57 -3.18
C ILE A 308 -12.62 19.02 -3.24
N GLU A 309 -11.75 20.04 -3.18
CA GLU A 309 -12.17 21.44 -3.32
C GLU A 309 -12.70 21.68 -4.75
N GLN A 310 -12.00 21.12 -5.75
CA GLN A 310 -12.42 21.17 -7.15
C GLN A 310 -13.80 20.55 -7.40
N GLU A 311 -14.10 19.41 -6.75
CA GLU A 311 -15.43 18.79 -6.84
C GLU A 311 -16.53 19.71 -6.29
N LEU A 312 -16.29 20.32 -5.13
CA LEU A 312 -17.25 21.21 -4.48
C LEU A 312 -17.50 22.48 -5.31
N GLU A 313 -16.45 23.03 -5.92
CA GLU A 313 -16.54 24.26 -6.72
C GLU A 313 -17.13 24.02 -8.12
N LYS A 314 -16.72 22.94 -8.80
CA LYS A 314 -16.99 22.75 -10.24
C LYS A 314 -17.79 21.49 -10.56
N GLY A 315 -17.75 20.47 -9.71
CA GLY A 315 -18.41 19.19 -9.96
C GLY A 315 -19.92 19.26 -9.78
N GLY A 316 -20.39 20.02 -8.79
CA GLY A 316 -21.81 20.30 -8.57
C GLY A 316 -22.65 19.09 -8.15
N ARG A 317 -22.04 17.96 -7.76
CA ARG A 317 -22.73 16.73 -7.34
C ARG A 317 -22.94 16.68 -5.82
N PHE A 318 -22.00 17.23 -5.07
CA PHE A 318 -21.99 17.17 -3.61
C PHE A 318 -21.86 18.56 -2.99
N GLN A 319 -22.25 18.67 -1.72
CA GLN A 319 -21.99 19.83 -0.88
C GLN A 319 -21.22 19.40 0.38
N LEU A 320 -20.50 20.35 0.99
CA LEU A 320 -19.75 20.11 2.21
C LEU A 320 -20.68 20.14 3.42
N GLU A 321 -20.74 19.03 4.16
CA GLU A 321 -21.36 19.01 5.49
C GLU A 321 -20.32 19.33 6.57
N LYS A 322 -19.14 18.71 6.50
CA LYS A 322 -18.12 18.85 7.53
C LYS A 322 -16.72 18.61 6.97
N CYS A 323 -15.76 19.43 7.38
CA CYS A 323 -14.33 19.16 7.19
C CYS A 323 -13.64 19.17 8.55
N LEU A 324 -13.03 18.05 8.93
CA LEU A 324 -12.22 17.93 10.14
C LEU A 324 -10.76 17.85 9.75
N LYS A 325 -9.89 18.56 10.47
CA LYS A 325 -8.44 18.54 10.23
C LYS A 325 -7.68 18.20 11.49
N LYS A 326 -6.56 17.50 11.34
CA LYS A 326 -5.65 17.19 12.43
C LYS A 326 -4.22 17.27 11.95
N LYS A 327 -3.37 18.02 12.67
CA LYS A 327 -1.93 18.05 12.42
C LYS A 327 -1.32 16.66 12.61
N VAL A 328 -0.46 16.27 11.68
CA VAL A 328 0.31 15.03 11.79
C VAL A 328 1.39 15.22 12.85
N ARG A 329 1.72 14.14 13.57
CA ARG A 329 2.82 14.17 14.54
C ARG A 329 4.14 14.49 13.83
N LYS A 330 5.03 15.21 14.52
CA LYS A 330 6.38 15.51 14.01
C LYS A 330 7.10 14.24 13.56
N ALA A 331 7.99 14.41 12.58
CA ALA A 331 8.92 13.37 12.15
C ALA A 331 9.68 12.76 13.32
N SER A 332 10.10 11.50 13.20
CA SER A 332 11.13 10.96 14.09
C SER A 332 12.42 11.73 13.89
N GLU A 333 13.02 12.20 14.99
CA GLU A 333 14.33 12.84 15.02
C GLU A 333 15.47 11.88 14.59
N GLU A 334 15.20 10.57 14.55
CA GLU A 334 16.17 9.55 14.11
C GLU A 334 16.33 9.48 12.59
N THR A 335 15.54 10.22 11.81
CA THR A 335 15.62 10.22 10.34
C THR A 335 16.45 11.39 9.82
N LYS A 336 17.54 11.10 9.08
CA LYS A 336 18.40 12.12 8.42
C LYS A 336 17.76 12.84 7.22
N ARG A 337 16.47 12.60 6.93
CA ARG A 337 15.79 13.20 5.80
C ARG A 337 15.20 14.53 6.26
N ASP A 338 15.58 15.62 5.60
CA ASP A 338 14.91 16.92 5.79
C ASP A 338 13.42 16.76 5.46
N GLN A 339 12.60 17.16 6.41
CA GLN A 339 11.15 16.97 6.43
C GLN A 339 10.48 18.24 6.96
N HIS A 340 11.05 19.42 6.68
CA HIS A 340 10.53 20.70 7.20
C HIS A 340 9.03 20.88 6.90
N TRP A 341 8.54 20.35 5.78
CA TRP A 341 7.11 20.40 5.40
C TRP A 341 6.18 19.63 6.35
N ARG A 342 6.70 18.77 7.25
CA ARG A 342 5.86 17.98 8.16
C ARG A 342 5.23 18.78 9.29
N GLU A 343 5.72 19.97 9.61
CA GLU A 343 5.08 20.80 10.64
C GLU A 343 3.70 21.33 10.19
N ASP A 344 3.51 21.42 8.88
CA ASP A 344 2.28 21.90 8.23
C ASP A 344 1.42 20.77 7.64
N GLU A 345 1.89 19.52 7.69
CA GLU A 345 1.15 18.34 7.23
C GLU A 345 -0.07 18.11 8.14
N GLN A 346 -1.23 18.02 7.50
CA GLN A 346 -2.52 17.73 8.12
C GLN A 346 -3.16 16.54 7.42
N VAL A 347 -3.81 15.70 8.23
CA VAL A 347 -4.79 14.74 7.75
C VAL A 347 -6.17 15.38 7.84
N GLU A 348 -6.97 15.15 6.82
CA GLU A 348 -8.27 15.75 6.64
C GLU A 348 -9.33 14.65 6.50
N LEU A 349 -10.51 14.91 7.04
CA LEU A 349 -11.71 14.08 6.86
C LEU A 349 -12.82 15.00 6.35
N TRP A 350 -13.24 14.74 5.13
CA TRP A 350 -14.27 15.48 4.41
C TRP A 350 -15.55 14.66 4.40
N VAL A 351 -16.63 15.23 4.92
CA VAL A 351 -17.97 14.65 4.91
C VAL A 351 -18.81 15.45 3.94
N LEU A 352 -19.26 14.78 2.88
CA LEU A 352 -20.06 15.35 1.82
C LEU A 352 -21.44 14.70 1.79
N THR A 353 -22.45 15.46 1.39
CA THR A 353 -23.81 14.97 1.08
C THR A 353 -24.14 15.33 -0.36
N HIS A 354 -25.20 14.73 -0.91
CA HIS A 354 -25.78 15.20 -2.17
C HIS A 354 -26.03 16.71 -2.12
N LYS A 355 -25.76 17.42 -3.23
CA LYS A 355 -25.95 18.88 -3.31
C LYS A 355 -27.39 19.31 -3.05
N ASP A 356 -28.35 18.46 -3.42
CA ASP A 356 -29.78 18.76 -3.28
C ASP A 356 -30.35 18.27 -1.93
N TYR A 357 -29.51 17.71 -1.05
CA TYR A 357 -29.94 17.23 0.27
C TYR A 357 -30.11 18.40 1.25
N VAL A 358 -31.28 18.49 1.85
CA VAL A 358 -31.59 19.38 2.97
C VAL A 358 -31.91 18.51 4.17
N ALA A 359 -31.19 18.70 5.28
CA ALA A 359 -31.44 17.94 6.50
C ALA A 359 -32.85 18.26 7.04
N PRO A 360 -33.60 17.26 7.54
CA PRO A 360 -34.84 17.52 8.27
C PRO A 360 -34.58 18.44 9.47
N GLU A 361 -35.49 19.39 9.72
CA GLU A 361 -35.45 20.30 10.88
C GLU A 361 -35.53 19.58 12.23
#